data_AF-A0A9X8ZI22-F1
#
_entry.id   AF-A0A9X8ZI22-F1
#
_cell.length_a   1.000
_cell.length_b   1.000
_cell.length_c   1.000
_cell.angle_alpha   90.00
_cell.angle_beta   90.00
_cell.angle_gamma   90.00
#
_symmetry.space_group_name_H-M   'P 1'
#
loop_
_entity.id
_entity.type
_entity.pdbx_description
1 polymer ?
#
loop_
_entity_poly.entity_id
_entity_poly.type
_entity_poly.pdbx_seq_one_letter_code
_entity_poly.pdbx_strand_id
1 'polypeptide(L)'
;MNFSRLAKQATAGILSTGILLGGTVTQSFAAPKDPADYKETYGTSQITRSAMKEMINQHGDTRYAVPKFDESTIKNIPSAKKVTESGETIDLDVWDTWPLQNADGTVAEYKGYHIVFGLAGDPKNASDTFIYIFYKKVGDDSLDAWKNAGRVFDDNDKNVPNDPYLKEQAEEWSGSATFTDDGEVRLFYTNREPYIPESGNYGKQTLTTAQVNLSEPDSETLKVDGVEDYKSIYEGKDSKYYQTVDKFVEDENSADNHTFRDPHYVEDNGRKYLVFEANTGTEYGYQGEESLYNRAYYGNSNEFFQGEKSKLMQSPKKELAELANGAIGIIEVNDDYTLKKEMKPLIVSNTVTDEIERPNIFKKDGKWYLFTSSRGSKMTIDGIGNQDIYMLGYTSNSLTGPYKPLNKTGIVLHQDLNPYDITWNYAHYAIPQADSDNVVVTSYMTNRGYFEDNKSTFAPSFQINIKGEKTSVVKDSILEQGQITAK
;
A
#
# COMPACT_ATOMS: atom_id res chain seq x y z
N MET A 1 24.35 -53.37 15.43
CA MET A 1 25.57 -52.62 15.82
C MET A 1 25.49 -51.26 15.14
N ASN A 2 25.47 -50.09 15.77
CA ASN A 2 25.44 -49.68 17.17
C ASN A 2 24.78 -48.29 17.19
N PHE A 3 23.69 -48.15 17.94
CA PHE A 3 23.23 -46.86 18.43
C PHE A 3 23.88 -46.66 19.81
N SER A 4 24.60 -45.55 20.02
CA SER A 4 25.02 -45.13 21.35
C SER A 4 24.57 -43.70 21.61
N ARG A 5 23.40 -43.57 22.26
CA ARG A 5 23.00 -42.34 22.97
C ARG A 5 23.38 -42.51 24.43
N LEU A 6 24.14 -41.55 24.94
CA LEU A 6 24.49 -41.42 26.35
C LEU A 6 23.25 -41.15 27.21
N ALA A 7 23.19 -41.83 28.34
CA ALA A 7 22.30 -41.55 29.45
C ALA A 7 22.98 -40.61 30.47
N LYS A 8 22.20 -39.75 31.12
CA LYS A 8 22.37 -39.28 32.52
C LYS A 8 21.02 -38.69 32.97
N GLN A 9 20.26 -39.45 33.74
CA GLN A 9 20.09 -39.31 35.20
C GLN A 9 19.13 -38.17 35.59
N ALA A 10 17.86 -38.54 35.81
CA ALA A 10 16.91 -37.76 36.59
C ALA A 10 16.87 -38.36 38.01
N THR A 11 17.27 -37.57 39.00
CA THR A 11 17.17 -37.93 40.42
C THR A 11 15.85 -37.42 40.96
N ALA A 12 15.02 -38.34 41.46
CA ALA A 12 13.81 -38.05 42.20
C ALA A 12 14.14 -37.47 43.59
N GLY A 13 13.42 -36.42 43.99
CA GLY A 13 13.41 -35.89 45.35
C GLY A 13 11.98 -35.64 45.78
N ILE A 14 11.35 -36.65 46.38
CA ILE A 14 10.09 -36.52 47.11
C ILE A 14 10.43 -35.93 48.47
N LEU A 15 9.90 -34.74 48.78
CA LEU A 15 9.88 -34.19 50.13
C LEU A 15 8.43 -33.90 50.52
N SER A 16 7.91 -34.77 51.36
CA SER A 16 6.67 -34.61 52.10
C SER A 16 6.91 -33.70 53.30
N THR A 17 6.05 -32.70 53.48
CA THR A 17 5.79 -32.13 54.81
C THR A 17 4.34 -31.67 54.84
N GLY A 18 3.54 -32.31 55.69
CA GLY A 18 2.11 -32.04 55.81
C GLY A 18 1.82 -30.74 56.56
N ILE A 19 0.68 -30.13 56.23
CA ILE A 19 -0.06 -29.22 57.10
C ILE A 19 -1.53 -29.64 57.07
N LEU A 20 -2.07 -29.85 58.26
CA LEU A 20 -3.47 -30.13 58.54
C LEU A 20 -4.35 -28.88 58.35
N LEU A 21 -5.52 -29.11 57.75
CA LEU A 21 -6.85 -28.53 58.01
C LEU A 21 -6.97 -27.06 58.49
N GLY A 22 -7.67 -26.26 57.69
CA GLY A 22 -8.52 -25.18 58.19
C GLY A 22 -8.47 -23.90 57.36
N GLY A 23 -9.46 -23.70 56.48
CA GLY A 23 -9.70 -22.42 55.82
C GLY A 23 -9.94 -22.57 54.33
N THR A 24 -11.19 -22.38 53.91
CA THR A 24 -11.54 -22.08 52.52
C THR A 24 -10.86 -20.78 52.10
N VAL A 25 -9.66 -20.88 51.55
CA VAL A 25 -9.04 -19.78 50.81
C VAL A 25 -9.57 -19.89 49.39
N THR A 26 -10.63 -19.14 49.10
CA THR A 26 -10.94 -18.74 47.73
C THR A 26 -9.72 -17.96 47.23
N GLN A 27 -8.87 -18.60 46.43
CA GLN A 27 -7.89 -17.88 45.62
C GLN A 27 -8.69 -17.05 44.61
N SER A 28 -9.00 -15.80 44.98
CA SER A 28 -9.41 -14.81 44.00
C SER A 28 -8.19 -14.54 43.12
N PHE A 29 -8.17 -15.11 41.92
CA PHE A 29 -7.32 -14.58 40.86
C PHE A 29 -7.77 -13.14 40.66
N ALA A 30 -6.94 -12.19 41.08
CA ALA A 30 -7.16 -10.80 40.73
C ALA A 30 -7.21 -10.74 39.21
N ALA A 31 -8.26 -10.10 38.67
CA ALA A 31 -8.31 -9.83 37.24
C ALA A 31 -7.01 -9.10 36.84
N PRO A 32 -6.44 -9.40 35.66
CA PRO A 32 -5.32 -8.63 35.13
C PRO A 32 -5.65 -7.15 35.23
N LYS A 33 -4.71 -6.34 35.74
CA LYS A 33 -4.89 -4.89 35.73
C LYS A 33 -4.67 -4.41 34.32
N ASP A 34 -5.61 -3.62 33.81
CA ASP A 34 -5.46 -2.89 32.56
C ASP A 34 -4.11 -2.14 32.51
N PRO A 35 -3.43 -2.10 31.35
CA PRO A 35 -2.27 -1.26 31.13
C PRO A 35 -2.52 0.20 31.55
N ALA A 36 -1.47 0.87 32.01
CA ALA A 36 -1.56 2.29 32.33
C ALA A 36 -1.63 3.12 31.05
N ASP A 37 -2.49 4.15 31.04
CA ASP A 37 -2.55 5.10 29.94
C ASP A 37 -1.23 5.86 29.76
N TYR A 38 -0.75 5.97 28.53
CA TYR A 38 0.49 6.67 28.20
C TYR A 38 0.35 7.52 26.94
N LYS A 39 1.40 8.25 26.57
CA LYS A 39 1.44 9.02 25.33
C LYS A 39 2.84 8.95 24.75
N GLU A 40 2.99 8.21 23.67
CA GLU A 40 4.24 8.13 22.90
C GLU A 40 3.92 8.24 21.41
N THR A 41 4.66 9.08 20.70
CA THR A 41 4.49 9.27 19.25
C THR A 41 5.56 8.52 18.45
N TYR A 42 6.60 8.01 19.10
CA TYR A 42 7.77 7.37 18.48
C TYR A 42 8.45 8.28 17.44
N GLY A 43 8.22 9.59 17.52
CA GLY A 43 8.67 10.56 16.53
C GLY A 43 8.01 10.41 15.15
N THR A 44 6.94 9.64 15.00
CA THR A 44 6.16 9.46 13.75
C THR A 44 4.91 10.33 13.75
N SER A 45 4.36 10.59 12.57
CA SER A 45 3.04 11.24 12.44
C SER A 45 1.93 10.22 12.68
N GLN A 46 0.75 10.64 13.12
CA GLN A 46 -0.33 9.73 13.52
C GLN A 46 -1.61 9.99 12.69
N ILE A 47 -2.19 8.95 12.11
CA ILE A 47 -3.60 8.97 11.69
C ILE A 47 -4.43 8.76 12.96
N THR A 48 -4.89 9.86 13.55
CA THR A 48 -5.56 9.79 14.85
C THR A 48 -7.04 9.41 14.72
N ARG A 49 -7.56 8.62 15.67
CA ARG A 49 -9.00 8.29 15.75
C ARG A 49 -9.90 9.52 15.76
N SER A 50 -9.50 10.62 16.42
CA SER A 50 -10.27 11.87 16.41
C SER A 50 -10.35 12.52 15.04
N ALA A 51 -9.27 12.54 14.27
CA ALA A 51 -9.28 13.03 12.89
C ALA A 51 -10.23 12.19 12.01
N MET A 52 -10.20 10.86 12.15
CA MET A 52 -11.09 9.96 11.41
C MET A 52 -12.55 10.08 11.82
N LYS A 53 -12.85 10.32 13.11
CA LYS A 53 -14.21 10.61 13.57
C LYS A 53 -14.74 11.93 13.01
N GLU A 54 -13.90 12.96 12.97
CA GLU A 54 -14.26 14.26 12.37
C GLU A 54 -14.43 14.17 10.86
N MET A 55 -13.67 13.29 10.19
CA MET A 55 -13.73 13.05 8.75
C MET A 55 -15.14 12.69 8.26
N ILE A 56 -15.91 11.96 9.07
CA ILE A 56 -17.29 11.55 8.73
C ILE A 56 -18.18 12.76 8.44
N ASN A 57 -17.94 13.90 9.10
CA ASN A 57 -18.69 15.14 8.86
C ASN A 57 -18.42 15.76 7.47
N GLN A 58 -17.41 15.27 6.75
CA GLN A 58 -17.03 15.71 5.41
C GLN A 58 -17.53 14.78 4.30
N HIS A 59 -18.18 13.65 4.65
CA HIS A 59 -18.81 12.79 3.66
C HIS A 59 -19.91 13.54 2.90
N GLY A 60 -20.03 13.28 1.60
CA GLY A 60 -20.98 13.97 0.71
C GLY A 60 -20.59 15.41 0.34
N ASP A 61 -19.50 15.95 0.88
CA ASP A 61 -18.96 17.23 0.42
C ASP A 61 -18.31 17.06 -0.96
N THR A 62 -18.83 17.76 -1.96
CA THR A 62 -18.35 17.71 -3.34
C THR A 62 -16.88 18.07 -3.52
N ARG A 63 -16.24 18.72 -2.52
CA ARG A 63 -14.79 18.98 -2.53
C ARG A 63 -13.97 17.71 -2.36
N TYR A 64 -14.52 16.66 -1.76
CA TYR A 64 -13.81 15.42 -1.45
C TYR A 64 -14.50 14.19 -2.03
N ALA A 65 -15.67 14.31 -2.65
CA ALA A 65 -16.34 13.19 -3.30
C ALA A 65 -15.68 12.89 -4.66
N VAL A 66 -15.33 11.62 -4.92
CA VAL A 66 -14.97 11.16 -6.27
C VAL A 66 -16.12 11.51 -7.23
N PRO A 67 -15.84 12.10 -8.41
CA PRO A 67 -16.89 12.50 -9.33
C PRO A 67 -17.70 11.30 -9.82
N LYS A 68 -18.97 11.54 -10.16
CA LYS A 68 -19.81 10.50 -10.77
C LYS A 68 -19.38 10.30 -12.22
N PHE A 69 -19.11 9.05 -12.58
CA PHE A 69 -18.76 8.67 -13.94
C PHE A 69 -19.99 8.20 -14.71
N ASP A 70 -19.99 8.40 -16.03
CA ASP A 70 -21.03 7.89 -16.92
C ASP A 70 -20.68 6.46 -17.34
N GLU A 71 -21.36 5.48 -16.76
CA GLU A 71 -21.19 4.04 -17.05
C GLU A 71 -21.20 3.73 -18.55
N SER A 72 -22.03 4.43 -19.34
CA SER A 72 -22.16 4.18 -20.78
C SER A 72 -20.92 4.55 -21.59
N THR A 73 -20.00 5.33 -20.99
CA THR A 73 -18.73 5.72 -21.60
C THR A 73 -17.59 4.76 -21.26
N ILE A 74 -17.79 3.87 -20.28
CA ILE A 74 -16.74 3.01 -19.74
C ILE A 74 -16.49 1.83 -20.67
N LYS A 75 -15.23 1.65 -21.04
CA LYS A 75 -14.76 0.58 -21.91
C LYS A 75 -13.58 -0.18 -21.28
N ASN A 76 -13.46 -1.45 -21.64
CA ASN A 76 -12.24 -2.23 -21.38
C ASN A 76 -11.09 -1.65 -22.21
N ILE A 77 -9.85 -1.75 -21.71
CA ILE A 77 -8.65 -1.36 -22.46
C ILE A 77 -8.50 -2.31 -23.67
N PRO A 78 -8.58 -1.85 -24.93
CA PRO A 78 -8.59 -2.76 -26.08
C PRO A 78 -7.33 -3.62 -26.21
N SER A 79 -6.19 -3.12 -25.74
CA SER A 79 -4.91 -3.81 -25.79
C SER A 79 -4.65 -4.75 -24.61
N ALA A 80 -5.50 -4.74 -23.57
CA ALA A 80 -5.35 -5.59 -22.38
C ALA A 80 -5.85 -7.01 -22.66
N LYS A 81 -5.09 -7.75 -23.48
CA LYS A 81 -5.37 -9.13 -23.86
C LYS A 81 -4.14 -10.00 -23.61
N LYS A 82 -4.36 -11.28 -23.33
CA LYS A 82 -3.30 -12.30 -23.38
C LYS A 82 -3.76 -13.56 -24.09
N VAL A 83 -2.80 -14.32 -24.60
CA VAL A 83 -3.01 -15.69 -25.07
C VAL A 83 -2.72 -16.64 -23.92
N THR A 84 -3.68 -17.47 -23.53
CA THR A 84 -3.52 -18.46 -22.46
C THR A 84 -2.68 -19.65 -22.93
N GLU A 85 -2.30 -20.53 -22.00
CA GLU A 85 -1.62 -21.79 -22.33
C GLU A 85 -2.41 -22.69 -23.29
N SER A 86 -3.75 -22.58 -23.29
CA SER A 86 -4.63 -23.30 -24.22
C SER A 86 -4.71 -22.67 -25.61
N GLY A 87 -4.07 -21.52 -25.83
CA GLY A 87 -4.09 -20.77 -27.09
C GLY A 87 -5.30 -19.85 -27.25
N GLU A 88 -6.13 -19.69 -26.22
CA GLU A 88 -7.29 -18.78 -26.23
C GLU A 88 -6.84 -17.34 -25.95
N THR A 89 -7.37 -16.38 -26.71
CA THR A 89 -7.18 -14.95 -26.38
C THR A 89 -8.26 -14.50 -25.41
N ILE A 90 -7.85 -14.03 -24.23
CA ILE A 90 -8.75 -13.50 -23.21
C ILE A 90 -8.47 -12.02 -22.95
N ASP A 91 -9.51 -11.30 -22.50
CA ASP A 91 -9.37 -9.95 -21.96
C ASP A 91 -8.90 -10.03 -20.50
N LEU A 92 -7.91 -9.20 -20.16
CA LEU A 92 -7.35 -9.09 -18.82
C LEU A 92 -8.15 -8.10 -17.98
N ASP A 93 -8.24 -8.37 -16.68
CA ASP A 93 -8.46 -7.31 -15.70
C ASP A 93 -7.16 -6.52 -15.55
N VAL A 94 -7.24 -5.18 -15.52
CA VAL A 94 -6.13 -4.27 -15.24
C VAL A 94 -6.52 -3.36 -14.08
N TRP A 95 -5.73 -3.34 -13.01
CA TRP A 95 -6.06 -2.59 -11.79
C TRP A 95 -5.00 -1.56 -11.41
N ASP A 96 -4.30 -1.75 -10.30
CA ASP A 96 -3.34 -0.80 -9.76
C ASP A 96 -2.32 -0.42 -10.82
N THR A 97 -2.23 0.88 -11.10
CA THR A 97 -1.39 1.43 -12.17
C THR A 97 -0.57 2.61 -11.68
N TRP A 98 0.60 2.78 -12.27
CA TRP A 98 1.50 3.90 -12.03
C TRP A 98 2.24 4.30 -13.31
N PRO A 99 2.33 5.60 -13.61
CA PRO A 99 3.10 6.06 -14.76
C PRO A 99 4.61 5.89 -14.53
N LEU A 100 5.38 5.89 -15.62
CA LEU A 100 6.79 6.23 -15.56
C LEU A 100 6.91 7.71 -15.18
N GLN A 101 7.65 8.03 -14.12
CA GLN A 101 7.73 9.38 -13.56
C GLN A 101 9.16 9.92 -13.56
N ASN A 102 9.31 11.23 -13.74
CA ASN A 102 10.55 11.92 -13.41
C ASN A 102 10.76 11.91 -11.88
N ALA A 103 11.96 12.25 -11.42
CA ALA A 103 12.30 12.25 -9.97
C ALA A 103 11.40 13.18 -9.12
N ASP A 104 10.76 14.17 -9.72
CA ASP A 104 9.82 15.09 -9.05
C ASP A 104 8.36 14.58 -9.01
N GLY A 105 8.10 13.42 -9.61
CA GLY A 105 6.79 12.79 -9.70
C GLY A 105 5.98 13.17 -10.95
N THR A 106 6.43 14.11 -11.79
CA THR A 106 5.72 14.38 -13.05
C THR A 106 5.83 13.19 -14.01
N VAL A 107 4.88 13.04 -14.94
CA VAL A 107 4.94 11.98 -15.96
C VAL A 107 6.18 12.18 -16.83
N ALA A 108 6.96 11.12 -17.02
CA ALA A 108 8.12 11.14 -17.91
C ALA A 108 7.70 10.90 -19.37
N GLU A 109 8.42 11.56 -20.28
CA GLU A 109 8.35 11.28 -21.71
C GLU A 109 9.51 10.37 -22.12
N TYR A 110 9.21 9.11 -22.46
CA TYR A 110 10.19 8.16 -22.96
C TYR A 110 10.11 8.08 -24.48
N LYS A 111 11.04 8.71 -25.19
CA LYS A 111 11.12 8.69 -26.67
C LYS A 111 9.80 9.06 -27.37
N GLY A 112 9.09 10.07 -26.87
CA GLY A 112 7.78 10.49 -27.41
C GLY A 112 6.59 9.63 -26.97
N TYR A 113 6.78 8.77 -25.97
CA TYR A 113 5.72 7.96 -25.36
C TYR A 113 5.50 8.30 -23.89
N HIS A 114 4.24 8.20 -23.48
CA HIS A 114 3.87 8.00 -22.08
C HIS A 114 3.77 6.50 -21.81
N ILE A 115 4.31 6.08 -20.66
CA ILE A 115 4.33 4.69 -20.20
C ILE A 115 3.58 4.59 -18.87
N VAL A 116 2.74 3.57 -18.74
CA VAL A 116 2.06 3.18 -17.51
C VAL A 116 2.34 1.70 -17.26
N PHE A 117 2.74 1.39 -16.04
CA PHE A 117 2.79 0.04 -15.53
C PHE A 117 1.45 -0.27 -14.88
N GLY A 118 0.96 -1.49 -15.04
CA GLY A 118 -0.29 -1.92 -14.43
C GLY A 118 -0.25 -3.38 -14.04
N LEU A 119 -0.84 -3.69 -12.89
CA LEU A 119 -1.16 -5.06 -12.54
C LEU A 119 -2.26 -5.57 -13.46
N ALA A 120 -2.02 -6.72 -14.09
CA ALA A 120 -3.02 -7.34 -14.95
C ALA A 120 -3.03 -8.87 -14.82
N GLY A 121 -4.21 -9.45 -15.04
CA GLY A 121 -4.47 -10.86 -14.79
C GLY A 121 -5.72 -11.42 -15.46
N ASP A 122 -5.78 -12.73 -15.57
CA ASP A 122 -6.99 -13.47 -15.91
C ASP A 122 -8.06 -13.22 -14.84
N PRO A 123 -9.23 -12.66 -15.19
CA PRO A 123 -10.32 -12.40 -14.24
C PRO A 123 -10.78 -13.64 -13.46
N LYS A 124 -10.50 -14.86 -13.95
CA LYS A 124 -10.85 -16.13 -13.31
C LYS A 124 -9.80 -16.61 -12.30
N ASN A 125 -8.60 -16.01 -12.27
CA ASN A 125 -7.51 -16.37 -11.37
C ASN A 125 -7.08 -15.17 -10.53
N ALA A 126 -7.52 -15.13 -9.27
CA ALA A 126 -7.22 -14.02 -8.36
C ALA A 126 -5.72 -13.83 -8.07
N SER A 127 -4.91 -14.87 -8.26
CA SER A 127 -3.46 -14.88 -8.05
C SER A 127 -2.65 -14.72 -9.34
N ASP A 128 -3.31 -14.55 -10.49
CA ASP A 128 -2.63 -14.16 -11.73
C ASP A 128 -2.38 -12.66 -11.69
N THR A 129 -1.33 -12.25 -10.99
CA THR A 129 -1.00 -10.85 -10.74
C THR A 129 0.41 -10.60 -11.23
N PHE A 130 0.52 -10.03 -12.44
CA PHE A 130 1.80 -9.68 -13.05
C PHE A 130 1.80 -8.26 -13.60
N ILE A 131 2.97 -7.66 -13.72
CA ILE A 131 3.14 -6.28 -14.17
C ILE A 131 3.23 -6.27 -15.70
N TYR A 132 2.35 -5.48 -16.31
CA TYR A 132 2.32 -5.20 -17.75
C TYR A 132 2.70 -3.74 -18.02
N ILE A 133 3.25 -3.49 -19.20
CA ILE A 133 3.49 -2.14 -19.70
C ILE A 133 2.44 -1.75 -20.71
N PHE A 134 1.73 -0.66 -20.42
CA PHE A 134 0.87 0.04 -21.35
C PHE A 134 1.54 1.34 -21.79
N TYR A 135 1.44 1.68 -23.07
CA TYR A 135 2.07 2.88 -23.60
C TYR A 135 1.24 3.53 -24.70
N LYS A 136 1.40 4.85 -24.84
CA LYS A 136 0.78 5.64 -25.91
C LYS A 136 1.68 6.79 -26.32
N LYS A 137 1.48 7.35 -27.52
CA LYS A 137 2.17 8.57 -27.93
C LYS A 137 1.76 9.75 -27.04
N VAL A 138 2.70 10.64 -26.75
CA VAL A 138 2.39 11.89 -26.04
C VAL A 138 1.37 12.71 -26.84
N GLY A 139 0.38 13.26 -26.14
CA GLY A 139 -0.67 14.10 -26.71
C GLY A 139 -1.93 13.38 -27.23
N ASP A 140 -1.91 12.05 -27.32
CA ASP A 140 -3.13 11.26 -27.59
C ASP A 140 -3.76 10.82 -26.27
N ASP A 141 -4.90 11.41 -25.89
CA ASP A 141 -5.54 11.13 -24.61
C ASP A 141 -6.54 9.97 -24.65
N SER A 142 -6.78 9.36 -25.81
CA SER A 142 -7.82 8.33 -25.97
C SER A 142 -7.45 7.01 -25.30
N LEU A 143 -8.46 6.28 -24.81
CA LEU A 143 -8.27 4.92 -24.27
C LEU A 143 -7.68 3.96 -25.34
N ASP A 144 -8.14 4.10 -26.58
CA ASP A 144 -7.76 3.24 -27.71
C ASP A 144 -6.28 3.40 -28.10
N ALA A 145 -5.62 4.49 -27.68
CA ALA A 145 -4.21 4.74 -27.94
C ALA A 145 -3.27 3.93 -27.04
N TRP A 146 -3.75 3.41 -25.91
CA TRP A 146 -2.95 2.57 -25.00
C TRP A 146 -2.69 1.22 -25.66
N LYS A 147 -1.47 1.04 -26.17
CA LYS A 147 -0.93 -0.26 -26.61
C LYS A 147 -0.37 -1.02 -25.39
N ASN A 148 -0.27 -2.34 -25.52
CA ASN A 148 0.26 -3.22 -24.47
C ASN A 148 1.57 -3.84 -24.97
N ALA A 149 2.68 -3.59 -24.27
CA ALA A 149 3.99 -4.14 -24.58
C ALA A 149 4.21 -5.55 -24.00
N GLY A 150 3.23 -6.07 -23.26
CA GLY A 150 3.29 -7.37 -22.59
C GLY A 150 3.74 -7.26 -21.13
N ARG A 151 4.05 -8.42 -20.55
CA ARG A 151 4.64 -8.51 -19.20
C ARG A 151 6.01 -7.84 -19.18
N VAL A 152 6.35 -7.25 -18.04
CA VAL A 152 7.71 -6.73 -17.79
C VAL A 152 8.71 -7.87 -17.67
N PHE A 153 8.33 -8.95 -16.98
CA PHE A 153 9.20 -10.07 -16.66
C PHE A 153 8.75 -11.35 -17.37
N ASP A 154 9.72 -12.08 -17.90
CA ASP A 154 9.55 -13.47 -18.27
C ASP A 154 9.58 -14.36 -17.01
N ASP A 155 8.91 -15.52 -17.05
CA ASP A 155 8.83 -16.43 -15.90
C ASP A 155 10.20 -16.90 -15.36
N ASN A 156 11.21 -16.88 -16.23
CA ASN A 156 12.57 -17.28 -15.89
C ASN A 156 13.44 -16.14 -15.35
N ASP A 157 13.06 -14.88 -15.52
CA ASP A 157 13.89 -13.73 -15.13
C ASP A 157 14.21 -13.75 -13.64
N LYS A 158 13.24 -14.15 -12.81
CA LYS A 158 13.42 -14.28 -11.35
C LYS A 158 14.46 -15.32 -10.92
N ASN A 159 14.83 -16.24 -11.81
CA ASN A 159 15.84 -17.27 -11.56
C ASN A 159 17.24 -16.86 -12.03
N VAL A 160 17.37 -15.77 -12.80
CA VAL A 160 18.63 -15.27 -13.33
C VAL A 160 19.49 -14.63 -12.24
N PRO A 161 18.98 -13.70 -11.39
CA PRO A 161 19.75 -13.20 -10.27
C PRO A 161 19.87 -14.27 -9.19
N ASN A 162 21.03 -14.37 -8.55
CA ASN A 162 21.20 -15.20 -7.34
C ASN A 162 20.61 -14.48 -6.12
N ASP A 163 19.34 -14.09 -6.22
CA ASP A 163 18.58 -13.37 -5.19
C ASP A 163 17.73 -14.37 -4.39
N PRO A 164 17.81 -14.35 -3.05
CA PRO A 164 17.16 -15.36 -2.22
C PRO A 164 15.64 -15.26 -2.20
N TYR A 165 15.06 -14.10 -2.52
CA TYR A 165 13.61 -13.88 -2.45
C TYR A 165 12.96 -13.95 -3.85
N LEU A 166 13.65 -13.48 -4.89
CA LEU A 166 13.09 -13.49 -6.25
C LEU A 166 12.73 -14.88 -6.75
N LYS A 167 13.58 -15.88 -6.49
CA LYS A 167 13.34 -17.27 -6.91
C LYS A 167 12.03 -17.86 -6.36
N GLU A 168 11.50 -17.33 -5.26
CA GLU A 168 10.26 -17.77 -4.62
C GLU A 168 9.04 -16.92 -5.05
N GLN A 169 9.23 -15.93 -5.92
CA GLN A 169 8.17 -15.05 -6.41
C GLN A 169 7.05 -15.84 -7.11
N ALA A 170 5.81 -15.59 -6.69
CA ALA A 170 4.60 -16.10 -7.31
C ALA A 170 3.75 -14.99 -7.95
N GLU A 171 3.79 -13.78 -7.40
CA GLU A 171 3.05 -12.61 -7.87
C GLU A 171 3.94 -11.38 -7.90
N GLU A 172 3.68 -10.47 -8.85
CA GLU A 172 4.32 -9.17 -8.97
C GLU A 172 3.29 -8.10 -8.61
N TRP A 173 3.40 -7.51 -7.43
CA TRP A 173 2.46 -6.51 -6.90
C TRP A 173 2.98 -5.08 -7.11
N SER A 174 2.14 -4.10 -6.78
CA SER A 174 2.29 -2.69 -7.14
C SER A 174 3.61 -2.04 -6.68
N GLY A 175 3.91 -0.87 -7.27
CA GLY A 175 5.01 0.00 -6.87
C GLY A 175 5.05 1.32 -7.64
N SER A 176 6.22 1.67 -8.17
CA SER A 176 6.48 2.91 -8.91
C SER A 176 7.55 2.70 -9.97
N ALA A 177 7.66 3.61 -10.93
CA ALA A 177 8.71 3.58 -11.93
C ALA A 177 9.28 4.98 -12.14
N THR A 178 10.60 5.10 -12.17
CA THR A 178 11.28 6.35 -12.42
C THR A 178 12.07 6.32 -13.72
N PHE A 179 12.02 7.42 -14.47
CA PHE A 179 12.88 7.67 -15.60
C PHE A 179 14.14 8.37 -15.08
N THR A 180 15.27 7.68 -15.18
CA THR A 180 16.53 8.12 -14.59
C THR A 180 17.21 9.16 -15.48
N ASP A 181 18.13 9.94 -14.90
CA ASP A 181 18.88 10.99 -15.62
C ASP A 181 19.76 10.45 -16.75
N ASP A 182 20.16 9.17 -16.68
CA ASP A 182 20.90 8.46 -17.73
C ASP A 182 19.99 7.85 -18.82
N GLY A 183 18.68 8.03 -18.72
CA GLY A 183 17.71 7.64 -19.75
C GLY A 183 17.18 6.21 -19.61
N GLU A 184 17.26 5.63 -18.41
CA GLU A 184 16.82 4.27 -18.13
C GLU A 184 15.46 4.24 -17.43
N VAL A 185 14.74 3.12 -17.64
CA VAL A 185 13.47 2.85 -16.97
C VAL A 185 13.75 2.00 -15.74
N ARG A 186 13.67 2.62 -14.56
CA ARG A 186 13.90 1.95 -13.28
C ARG A 186 12.57 1.64 -12.60
N LEU A 187 12.24 0.35 -12.50
CA LEU A 187 11.03 -0.13 -11.85
C LEU A 187 11.31 -0.49 -10.39
N PHE A 188 10.37 -0.13 -9.51
CA PHE A 188 10.26 -0.61 -8.14
C PHE A 188 8.89 -1.25 -7.96
N TYR A 189 8.84 -2.42 -7.36
CA TYR A 189 7.60 -3.15 -7.19
C TYR A 189 7.69 -4.11 -6.02
N THR A 190 6.60 -4.83 -5.77
CA THR A 190 6.51 -5.77 -4.66
C THR A 190 6.65 -7.20 -5.19
N ASN A 191 7.74 -7.87 -4.83
CA ASN A 191 7.84 -9.32 -4.99
C ASN A 191 6.97 -9.98 -3.92
N ARG A 192 5.96 -10.75 -4.32
CA ARG A 192 5.15 -11.54 -3.40
C ARG A 192 5.35 -13.04 -3.60
N GLU A 193 5.74 -13.70 -2.52
CA GLU A 193 5.80 -15.15 -2.42
C GLU A 193 4.40 -15.79 -2.38
N PRO A 194 4.25 -17.08 -2.69
CA PRO A 194 2.95 -17.73 -2.57
C PRO A 194 2.48 -17.79 -1.11
N TYR A 195 1.17 -17.78 -0.89
CA TYR A 195 0.59 -18.07 0.42
C TYR A 195 0.27 -19.57 0.50
N ILE A 196 1.25 -20.35 0.99
CA ILE A 196 1.17 -21.81 1.19
C ILE A 196 1.79 -22.12 2.57
N PRO A 197 1.02 -21.94 3.67
CA PRO A 197 1.50 -22.11 5.03
C PRO A 197 2.19 -23.45 5.31
N GLU A 198 1.73 -24.54 4.67
CA GLU A 198 2.29 -25.88 4.81
C GLU A 198 3.74 -25.99 4.33
N SER A 199 4.15 -25.09 3.44
CA SER A 199 5.52 -25.00 2.91
C SER A 199 6.34 -23.92 3.61
N GLY A 200 5.78 -23.24 4.61
CA GLY A 200 6.41 -22.11 5.30
C GLY A 200 6.34 -20.78 4.54
N ASN A 201 5.59 -20.71 3.44
CA ASN A 201 5.43 -19.49 2.66
C ASN A 201 4.14 -18.80 3.06
N TYR A 202 4.24 -17.59 3.62
CA TYR A 202 3.10 -16.85 4.18
C TYR A 202 2.78 -15.59 3.37
N GLY A 203 3.02 -15.63 2.05
CA GLY A 203 2.78 -14.47 1.20
C GLY A 203 3.75 -13.31 1.49
N LYS A 204 5.02 -13.62 1.79
CA LYS A 204 6.06 -12.62 2.07
C LYS A 204 6.08 -11.56 0.97
N GLN A 205 6.06 -10.30 1.37
CA GLN A 205 6.16 -9.14 0.48
C GLN A 205 7.56 -8.54 0.64
N THR A 206 8.26 -8.35 -0.48
CA THR A 206 9.63 -7.81 -0.50
C THR A 206 9.69 -6.66 -1.49
N LEU A 207 10.29 -5.54 -1.09
CA LEU A 207 10.52 -4.42 -2.01
C LEU A 207 11.62 -4.81 -2.99
N THR A 208 11.35 -4.64 -4.28
CA THR A 208 12.19 -5.18 -5.36
C THR A 208 12.38 -4.14 -6.46
N THR A 209 13.50 -4.20 -7.18
CA THR A 209 13.78 -3.33 -8.32
C THR A 209 14.36 -4.08 -9.51
N ALA A 210 14.14 -3.55 -10.70
CA ALA A 210 14.81 -3.93 -11.93
C ALA A 210 14.94 -2.71 -12.86
N GLN A 211 15.94 -2.71 -13.73
CA GLN A 211 15.95 -1.87 -14.92
C GLN A 211 15.20 -2.59 -16.03
N VAL A 212 14.27 -1.90 -16.69
CA VAL A 212 13.48 -2.45 -17.80
C VAL A 212 14.06 -1.95 -19.12
N ASN A 213 14.58 -2.85 -19.92
CA ASN A 213 15.19 -2.52 -21.21
C ASN A 213 14.11 -2.50 -22.30
N LEU A 214 13.91 -1.32 -22.89
CA LEU A 214 12.90 -1.09 -23.93
C LEU A 214 13.55 -0.69 -25.26
N SER A 215 13.06 -1.29 -26.36
CA SER A 215 13.37 -0.85 -27.72
C SER A 215 12.13 -0.34 -28.46
N GLU A 216 12.40 0.42 -29.51
CA GLU A 216 11.42 0.87 -30.50
C GLU A 216 11.75 0.18 -31.84
N PRO A 217 11.26 -1.05 -32.09
CA PRO A 217 11.56 -1.78 -33.32
C PRO A 217 11.02 -1.09 -34.59
N ASP A 218 9.98 -0.27 -34.44
CA ASP A 218 9.40 0.59 -35.48
C ASP A 218 8.79 1.84 -34.82
N SER A 219 8.38 2.84 -35.62
CA SER A 219 7.94 4.16 -35.12
C SER A 219 6.67 4.15 -34.24
N GLU A 220 6.04 2.99 -34.08
CA GLU A 220 4.74 2.83 -33.44
C GLU A 220 4.76 1.86 -32.26
N THR A 221 5.84 1.12 -32.06
CA THR A 221 5.88 -0.02 -31.13
C THR A 221 6.96 0.19 -30.08
N LEU A 222 6.60 0.07 -28.80
CA LEU A 222 7.54 -0.19 -27.73
C LEU A 222 7.53 -1.68 -27.38
N LYS A 223 8.71 -2.25 -27.19
CA LYS A 223 8.92 -3.66 -26.87
C LYS A 223 9.80 -3.79 -25.62
N VAL A 224 9.41 -4.70 -24.73
CA VAL A 224 10.27 -5.18 -23.64
C VAL A 224 11.30 -6.15 -24.21
N ASP A 225 12.59 -5.82 -24.08
CA ASP A 225 13.69 -6.69 -24.50
C ASP A 225 14.20 -7.60 -23.37
N GLY A 226 13.90 -7.23 -22.13
CA GLY A 226 14.26 -7.95 -20.92
C GLY A 226 14.53 -7.00 -19.77
N VAL A 227 15.02 -7.54 -18.66
CA VAL A 227 15.39 -6.77 -17.48
C VAL A 227 16.84 -7.01 -17.07
N GLU A 228 17.43 -6.04 -16.40
CA GLU A 228 18.73 -6.16 -15.75
C GLU A 228 18.75 -5.47 -14.39
N ASP A 229 19.86 -5.62 -13.66
CA ASP A 229 19.99 -5.11 -12.30
C ASP A 229 18.80 -5.49 -11.38
N TYR A 230 18.32 -6.72 -11.57
CA TYR A 230 17.12 -7.25 -10.95
C TYR A 230 17.44 -7.84 -9.58
N LYS A 231 16.90 -7.23 -8.51
CA LYS A 231 17.25 -7.56 -7.11
C LYS A 231 16.19 -7.14 -6.11
N SER A 232 16.13 -7.87 -5.01
CA SER A 232 15.40 -7.50 -3.80
C SER A 232 16.17 -6.42 -3.03
N ILE A 233 15.44 -5.43 -2.49
CA ILE A 233 15.99 -4.30 -1.76
C ILE A 233 15.83 -4.49 -0.25
N TYR A 234 14.62 -4.79 0.21
CA TYR A 234 14.28 -4.71 1.63
C TYR A 234 13.05 -5.54 2.00
N GLU A 235 13.10 -6.17 3.18
CA GLU A 235 12.05 -7.05 3.72
C GLU A 235 11.78 -6.87 5.24
N GLY A 236 12.34 -5.83 5.88
CA GLY A 236 12.07 -5.51 7.29
C GLY A 236 13.13 -5.94 8.31
N LYS A 237 14.15 -6.71 7.91
CA LYS A 237 15.31 -7.14 8.74
C LYS A 237 14.94 -7.74 10.09
N ASP A 238 15.10 -6.99 11.18
CA ASP A 238 14.96 -7.46 12.57
C ASP A 238 13.62 -7.06 13.20
N SER A 239 12.67 -6.60 12.38
CA SER A 239 11.33 -6.17 12.81
C SER A 239 11.30 -4.99 13.79
N LYS A 240 12.39 -4.22 13.92
CA LYS A 240 12.39 -3.02 14.79
C LYS A 240 11.61 -1.86 14.20
N TYR A 241 11.83 -1.58 12.91
CA TYR A 241 11.23 -0.45 12.22
C TYR A 241 9.88 -0.79 11.61
N TYR A 242 9.81 -1.94 10.95
CA TYR A 242 8.65 -2.43 10.22
C TYR A 242 8.47 -3.91 10.49
N GLN A 243 7.23 -4.38 10.58
CA GLN A 243 6.94 -5.81 10.78
C GLN A 243 7.50 -6.65 9.61
N THR A 244 8.12 -7.79 9.92
CA THR A 244 8.52 -8.80 8.91
C THR A 244 7.46 -9.89 8.83
N VAL A 245 7.48 -10.68 7.75
CA VAL A 245 6.63 -11.88 7.66
C VAL A 245 6.91 -12.89 8.78
N ASP A 246 8.17 -13.02 9.21
CA ASP A 246 8.55 -13.93 10.30
C ASP A 246 7.90 -13.48 11.62
N LYS A 247 7.87 -12.16 11.84
CA LYS A 247 7.24 -11.58 13.02
C LYS A 247 5.71 -11.72 12.98
N PHE A 248 5.10 -11.52 11.82
CA PHE A 248 3.67 -11.78 11.59
C PHE A 248 3.29 -13.24 11.91
N VAL A 249 4.10 -14.20 11.46
CA VAL A 249 3.88 -15.63 11.73
C VAL A 249 4.07 -15.96 13.22
N GLU A 250 5.07 -15.36 13.88
CA GLU A 250 5.33 -15.53 15.32
C GLU A 250 4.13 -15.09 16.19
N ASP A 251 3.41 -14.05 15.78
CA ASP A 251 2.28 -13.51 16.55
C ASP A 251 1.01 -14.40 16.49
N GLU A 252 1.00 -15.43 15.63
CA GLU A 252 -0.02 -16.49 15.53
C GLU A 252 -1.49 -16.00 15.45
N ASN A 253 -1.74 -14.83 14.85
CA ASN A 253 -3.08 -14.25 14.73
C ASN A 253 -3.56 -14.16 13.28
N SER A 254 -4.54 -14.97 12.92
CA SER A 254 -5.07 -15.03 11.54
C SER A 254 -5.93 -13.82 11.12
N ALA A 255 -6.30 -12.95 12.07
CA ALA A 255 -6.99 -11.69 11.78
C ALA A 255 -6.03 -10.53 11.49
N ASP A 256 -4.72 -10.73 11.72
CA ASP A 256 -3.67 -9.75 11.45
C ASP A 256 -3.40 -9.62 9.94
N ASN A 257 -2.90 -8.47 9.49
CA ASN A 257 -2.65 -8.21 8.08
C ASN A 257 -1.24 -7.68 7.84
N HIS A 258 -0.33 -8.59 7.49
CA HIS A 258 1.02 -8.22 7.09
C HIS A 258 1.06 -7.52 5.72
N THR A 259 1.62 -6.32 5.70
CA THR A 259 1.82 -5.49 4.51
C THR A 259 3.28 -5.05 4.42
N PHE A 260 3.85 -5.11 3.21
CA PHE A 260 5.21 -4.65 2.93
C PHE A 260 5.40 -4.36 1.43
N ARG A 261 4.68 -3.37 0.90
CA ARG A 261 4.43 -3.25 -0.53
C ARG A 261 4.37 -1.81 -1.03
N ASP A 262 4.07 -1.66 -2.31
CA ASP A 262 3.83 -0.40 -2.99
C ASP A 262 4.98 0.61 -2.87
N PRO A 263 6.25 0.24 -3.17
CA PRO A 263 7.36 1.17 -3.07
C PRO A 263 7.24 2.32 -4.08
N HIS A 264 7.13 3.53 -3.56
CA HIS A 264 7.14 4.79 -4.29
C HIS A 264 8.52 5.45 -4.24
N TYR A 265 9.16 5.59 -5.40
CA TYR A 265 10.45 6.25 -5.55
C TYR A 265 10.33 7.77 -5.47
N VAL A 266 11.25 8.39 -4.74
CA VAL A 266 11.35 9.85 -4.67
C VAL A 266 12.76 10.31 -4.32
N GLU A 267 13.13 11.50 -4.77
CA GLU A 267 14.41 12.12 -4.45
C GLU A 267 14.27 13.44 -3.67
N ASP A 268 15.21 13.70 -2.76
CA ASP A 268 15.36 15.00 -2.11
C ASP A 268 16.85 15.32 -1.93
N ASN A 269 17.28 16.44 -2.51
CA ASN A 269 18.67 16.92 -2.47
C ASN A 269 19.70 15.87 -2.92
N GLY A 270 19.41 15.15 -4.01
CA GLY A 270 20.29 14.12 -4.59
C GLY A 270 20.36 12.82 -3.78
N ARG A 271 19.46 12.63 -2.81
CA ARG A 271 19.31 11.37 -2.07
C ARG A 271 18.05 10.67 -2.53
N LYS A 272 18.13 9.35 -2.68
CA LYS A 272 17.09 8.49 -3.24
C LYS A 272 16.38 7.73 -2.12
N TYR A 273 15.06 7.65 -2.19
CA TYR A 273 14.23 7.02 -1.17
C TYR A 273 13.15 6.16 -1.79
N LEU A 274 12.74 5.13 -1.06
CA LEU A 274 11.48 4.43 -1.28
C LEU A 274 10.55 4.70 -0.10
N VAL A 275 9.32 5.12 -0.41
CA VAL A 275 8.22 5.28 0.54
C VAL A 275 7.19 4.21 0.25
N PHE A 276 6.79 3.42 1.24
CA PHE A 276 6.09 2.15 1.01
C PHE A 276 5.04 1.86 2.09
N GLU A 277 4.07 1.03 1.77
CA GLU A 277 3.11 0.50 2.74
C GLU A 277 3.79 -0.57 3.59
N ALA A 278 3.58 -0.49 4.89
CA ALA A 278 4.10 -1.44 5.87
C ALA A 278 3.19 -1.53 7.10
N ASN A 279 3.60 -2.33 8.08
CA ASN A 279 3.10 -2.28 9.46
C ASN A 279 4.23 -1.82 10.40
N THR A 280 3.91 -1.22 11.54
CA THR A 280 4.93 -0.78 12.50
C THR A 280 5.75 -1.95 13.03
N GLY A 281 7.04 -1.71 13.28
CA GLY A 281 7.90 -2.65 13.99
C GLY A 281 7.86 -2.47 15.51
N THR A 282 8.61 -3.32 16.20
CA THR A 282 8.64 -3.43 17.67
C THR A 282 9.10 -2.17 18.40
N GLU A 283 9.85 -1.27 17.76
CA GLU A 283 10.36 -0.04 18.39
C GLU A 283 9.57 1.23 18.01
N TYR A 284 8.59 1.13 17.10
CA TYR A 284 7.84 2.29 16.59
C TYR A 284 6.33 2.17 16.79
N GLY A 285 5.94 1.60 17.95
CA GLY A 285 4.54 1.46 18.33
C GLY A 285 3.90 0.23 17.70
N TYR A 286 4.34 -0.94 18.14
CA TYR A 286 3.84 -2.23 17.64
C TYR A 286 2.36 -2.48 17.97
N GLN A 287 1.75 -3.42 17.27
CA GLN A 287 0.42 -3.94 17.58
C GLN A 287 0.38 -4.65 18.95
N GLY A 288 -0.82 -4.81 19.48
CA GLY A 288 -1.11 -5.48 20.74
C GLY A 288 -2.02 -4.67 21.66
N GLU A 289 -2.47 -5.27 22.76
CA GLU A 289 -3.41 -4.65 23.70
C GLU A 289 -2.90 -3.30 24.26
N GLU A 290 -1.59 -3.18 24.51
CA GLU A 290 -0.98 -1.93 25.00
C GLU A 290 -1.16 -0.76 24.03
N SER A 291 -1.33 -1.00 22.73
CA SER A 291 -1.54 0.05 21.72
C SER A 291 -2.81 0.86 21.99
N LEU A 292 -3.86 0.22 22.53
CA LEU A 292 -5.15 0.86 22.82
C LEU A 292 -5.06 1.92 23.93
N TYR A 293 -3.98 1.91 24.71
CA TYR A 293 -3.74 2.81 25.84
C TYR A 293 -2.84 4.00 25.49
N ASN A 294 -2.33 4.07 24.25
CA ASN A 294 -1.52 5.17 23.78
C ASN A 294 -2.38 6.35 23.30
N ARG A 295 -2.38 7.44 24.06
CA ARG A 295 -3.11 8.68 23.76
C ARG A 295 -2.70 9.33 22.45
N ALA A 296 -1.52 9.02 21.90
CA ALA A 296 -1.07 9.57 20.62
C ALA A 296 -1.97 9.12 19.45
N TYR A 297 -2.49 7.89 19.49
CA TYR A 297 -3.32 7.31 18.42
C TYR A 297 -4.75 7.86 18.41
N TYR A 298 -5.21 8.44 19.52
CA TYR A 298 -6.55 9.02 19.62
C TYR A 298 -6.56 10.49 19.20
N GLY A 299 -5.51 11.23 19.53
CA GLY A 299 -5.44 12.68 19.31
C GLY A 299 -6.39 13.47 20.23
N ASN A 300 -6.62 14.73 19.88
CA ASN A 300 -7.53 15.64 20.58
C ASN A 300 -7.24 15.77 22.11
N SER A 301 -8.25 15.61 22.97
CA SER A 301 -8.18 15.84 24.42
C SER A 301 -8.15 14.53 25.22
N ASN A 302 -7.81 14.61 26.51
CA ASN A 302 -7.90 13.45 27.40
C ASN A 302 -9.33 12.93 27.55
N GLU A 303 -10.31 13.83 27.52
CA GLU A 303 -11.73 13.48 27.58
C GLU A 303 -12.15 12.66 26.35
N PHE A 304 -11.74 13.09 25.14
CA PHE A 304 -11.96 12.32 23.92
C PHE A 304 -11.30 10.94 24.02
N PHE A 305 -10.03 10.88 24.42
CA PHE A 305 -9.29 9.63 24.58
C PHE A 305 -10.02 8.64 25.50
N GLN A 306 -10.42 9.07 26.71
CA GLN A 306 -11.10 8.17 27.64
C GLN A 306 -12.45 7.70 27.08
N GLY A 307 -13.23 8.60 26.50
CA GLY A 307 -14.53 8.26 25.92
C GLY A 307 -14.44 7.30 24.73
N GLU A 308 -13.51 7.56 23.81
CA GLU A 308 -13.30 6.71 22.62
C GLU A 308 -12.67 5.37 22.98
N LYS A 309 -11.67 5.34 23.87
CA LYS A 309 -11.08 4.09 24.36
C LYS A 309 -12.14 3.23 25.05
N SER A 310 -12.92 3.80 25.98
CA SER A 310 -13.98 3.04 26.67
C SER A 310 -15.00 2.44 25.71
N LYS A 311 -15.36 3.13 24.62
CA LYS A 311 -16.22 2.57 23.57
C LYS A 311 -15.54 1.45 22.80
N LEU A 312 -14.30 1.66 22.36
CA LEU A 312 -13.54 0.69 21.59
C LEU A 312 -13.35 -0.63 22.37
N MET A 313 -13.02 -0.54 23.66
CA MET A 313 -12.83 -1.70 24.55
C MET A 313 -14.10 -2.54 24.73
N GLN A 314 -15.28 -1.94 24.56
CA GLN A 314 -16.57 -2.63 24.63
C GLN A 314 -17.09 -3.03 23.24
N SER A 315 -16.38 -2.66 22.17
CA SER A 315 -16.80 -2.89 20.80
C SER A 315 -16.34 -4.27 20.30
N PRO A 316 -17.05 -4.86 19.32
CA PRO A 316 -16.57 -6.05 18.63
C PRO A 316 -15.31 -5.81 17.78
N LYS A 317 -14.85 -4.55 17.65
CA LYS A 317 -13.64 -4.19 16.91
C LYS A 317 -12.41 -4.03 17.82
N LYS A 318 -12.49 -4.36 19.12
CA LYS A 318 -11.35 -4.29 20.06
C LYS A 318 -10.14 -5.05 19.49
N GLU A 319 -10.30 -6.34 19.23
CA GLU A 319 -9.21 -7.22 18.75
C GLU A 319 -8.62 -6.71 17.43
N LEU A 320 -9.46 -6.30 16.48
CA LEU A 320 -9.00 -5.71 15.22
C LEU A 320 -8.21 -4.41 15.43
N ALA A 321 -8.58 -3.59 16.42
CA ALA A 321 -7.86 -2.37 16.74
C ALA A 321 -6.54 -2.63 17.50
N GLU A 322 -6.42 -3.75 18.21
CA GLU A 322 -5.16 -4.18 18.82
C GLU A 322 -4.16 -4.54 17.73
N LEU A 323 -4.62 -5.21 16.68
CA LEU A 323 -3.81 -5.63 15.53
C LEU A 323 -3.45 -4.45 14.62
N ALA A 324 -4.41 -3.57 14.33
CA ALA A 324 -4.23 -2.43 13.43
C ALA A 324 -2.99 -1.57 13.75
N ASN A 325 -1.95 -1.68 12.95
CA ASN A 325 -0.69 -0.96 13.07
C ASN A 325 -0.07 -0.58 11.72
N GLY A 326 -0.90 -0.36 10.69
CA GLY A 326 -0.46 0.10 9.38
C GLY A 326 0.46 1.33 9.44
N ALA A 327 1.40 1.43 8.51
CA ALA A 327 2.46 2.42 8.47
C ALA A 327 2.82 2.78 7.02
N ILE A 328 3.13 4.06 6.79
CA ILE A 328 3.86 4.46 5.59
C ILE A 328 5.33 4.56 5.97
N GLY A 329 6.11 3.60 5.49
CA GLY A 329 7.54 3.50 5.70
C GLY A 329 8.36 4.38 4.76
N ILE A 330 9.62 4.56 5.12
CA ILE A 330 10.64 5.15 4.26
C ILE A 330 11.99 4.48 4.49
N ILE A 331 12.72 4.24 3.40
CA ILE A 331 14.13 3.85 3.41
C ILE A 331 14.91 4.75 2.47
N GLU A 332 16.19 4.93 2.75
CA GLU A 332 17.13 5.51 1.78
C GLU A 332 17.78 4.37 1.00
N VAL A 333 17.94 4.57 -0.31
CA VAL A 333 18.66 3.67 -1.22
C VAL A 333 19.93 4.33 -1.74
N ASN A 334 20.92 3.51 -2.10
CA ASN A 334 22.15 3.94 -2.74
C ASN A 334 21.89 4.33 -4.20
N ASP A 335 22.91 4.86 -4.88
CA ASP A 335 22.81 5.19 -6.30
C ASP A 335 22.59 3.96 -7.20
N ASP A 336 23.04 2.80 -6.75
CA ASP A 336 22.78 1.50 -7.36
C ASP A 336 21.46 0.86 -6.88
N TYR A 337 20.60 1.63 -6.20
CA TYR A 337 19.29 1.21 -5.71
C TYR A 337 19.30 0.09 -4.65
N THR A 338 20.45 -0.25 -4.06
CA THR A 338 20.52 -1.13 -2.89
C THR A 338 20.11 -0.40 -1.62
N LEU A 339 19.63 -1.11 -0.60
CA LEU A 339 19.29 -0.52 0.70
C LEU A 339 20.51 0.19 1.31
N LYS A 340 20.36 1.48 1.61
CA LYS A 340 21.37 2.27 2.33
C LYS A 340 21.04 2.40 3.80
N LYS A 341 19.79 2.73 4.12
CA LYS A 341 19.39 3.01 5.50
C LYS A 341 17.90 2.82 5.74
N GLU A 342 17.59 2.11 6.83
CA GLU A 342 16.25 2.07 7.41
C GLU A 342 15.96 3.37 8.18
N MET A 343 14.76 3.89 8.01
CA MET A 343 14.33 5.14 8.61
C MET A 343 12.97 4.93 9.29
N LYS A 344 12.66 5.77 10.28
CA LYS A 344 11.39 5.69 11.02
C LYS A 344 10.19 5.87 10.06
N PRO A 345 9.02 5.26 10.36
CA PRO A 345 7.81 5.50 9.59
C PRO A 345 7.45 6.99 9.51
N LEU A 346 6.93 7.42 8.35
CA LEU A 346 6.47 8.79 8.14
C LEU A 346 5.16 9.06 8.88
N ILE A 347 4.23 8.12 8.78
CA ILE A 347 2.92 8.14 9.42
C ILE A 347 2.47 6.72 9.78
N VAL A 348 1.72 6.59 10.86
CA VAL A 348 1.16 5.30 11.33
C VAL A 348 -0.33 5.42 11.59
N SER A 349 -1.06 4.32 11.41
CA SER A 349 -2.52 4.19 11.56
C SER A 349 -2.91 3.30 12.73
N ASN A 350 -2.07 3.23 13.77
CA ASN A 350 -2.31 2.42 14.94
C ASN A 350 -3.74 2.57 15.48
N THR A 351 -4.36 1.44 15.79
CA THR A 351 -5.75 1.29 16.20
C THR A 351 -6.80 1.67 15.16
N VAL A 352 -6.46 2.41 14.09
CA VAL A 352 -7.41 2.85 13.07
C VAL A 352 -7.63 1.76 12.04
N THR A 353 -6.54 1.31 11.40
CA THR A 353 -6.55 0.25 10.39
C THR A 353 -5.15 -0.31 10.20
N ASP A 354 -5.12 -1.53 9.69
CA ASP A 354 -3.89 -2.25 9.40
C ASP A 354 -3.42 -2.10 7.94
N GLU A 355 -4.17 -1.35 7.13
CA GLU A 355 -3.94 -1.26 5.69
C GLU A 355 -4.09 0.17 5.18
N ILE A 356 -2.96 0.75 4.77
CA ILE A 356 -2.85 2.09 4.19
C ILE A 356 -1.98 2.01 2.93
N GLU A 357 -2.64 1.71 1.82
CA GLU A 357 -2.07 1.27 0.55
C GLU A 357 -1.62 2.42 -0.34
N ARG A 358 -0.95 2.10 -1.45
CA ARG A 358 -0.62 3.03 -2.53
C ARG A 358 -0.01 4.36 -2.03
N PRO A 359 1.04 4.35 -1.18
CA PRO A 359 1.71 5.59 -0.85
C PRO A 359 2.16 6.31 -2.12
N ASN A 360 1.93 7.60 -2.13
CA ASN A 360 2.31 8.47 -3.24
C ASN A 360 2.80 9.78 -2.67
N ILE A 361 4.01 10.19 -3.03
CA ILE A 361 4.65 11.34 -2.42
C ILE A 361 5.43 12.19 -3.41
N PHE A 362 5.16 13.50 -3.39
CA PHE A 362 5.88 14.43 -4.24
C PHE A 362 5.99 15.81 -3.59
N LYS A 363 6.90 16.61 -4.12
CA LYS A 363 7.09 17.99 -3.70
C LYS A 363 6.36 18.93 -4.65
N LYS A 364 5.54 19.82 -4.10
CA LYS A 364 4.86 20.89 -4.84
C LYS A 364 4.89 22.17 -4.03
N ASP A 365 5.22 23.29 -4.68
CA ASP A 365 5.26 24.64 -4.07
C ASP A 365 6.05 24.70 -2.74
N GLY A 366 7.17 23.97 -2.69
CA GLY A 366 8.04 23.91 -1.51
C GLY A 366 7.50 23.07 -0.35
N LYS A 367 6.40 22.34 -0.54
CA LYS A 367 5.83 21.39 0.43
C LYS A 367 5.84 19.98 -0.11
N TRP A 368 5.94 19.02 0.80
CA TRP A 368 5.77 17.61 0.52
C TRP A 368 4.33 17.22 0.75
N TYR A 369 3.76 16.47 -0.18
CA TYR A 369 2.41 15.92 -0.12
C TYR A 369 2.52 14.40 -0.18
N LEU A 370 1.96 13.73 0.82
CA LEU A 370 1.91 12.27 0.94
C LEU A 370 0.44 11.84 0.89
N PHE A 371 0.11 10.90 0.01
CA PHE A 371 -1.22 10.30 -0.12
C PHE A 371 -1.15 8.80 0.12
N THR A 372 -2.28 8.21 0.50
CA THR A 372 -2.47 6.76 0.64
C THR A 372 -3.93 6.42 0.44
N SER A 373 -4.22 5.27 -0.19
CA SER A 373 -5.56 4.71 -0.31
C SER A 373 -5.89 3.83 0.89
N SER A 374 -7.13 3.82 1.37
CA SER A 374 -7.53 2.91 2.45
C SER A 374 -9.02 2.59 2.39
N ARG A 375 -9.39 1.41 2.92
CA ARG A 375 -10.76 0.87 2.91
C ARG A 375 -11.39 1.01 4.28
N GLY A 376 -12.56 1.63 4.35
CA GLY A 376 -13.37 1.73 5.55
C GLY A 376 -13.76 0.37 6.14
N SER A 377 -13.89 -0.67 5.30
CA SER A 377 -14.13 -2.06 5.72
C SER A 377 -13.02 -2.64 6.61
N LYS A 378 -11.80 -2.10 6.55
CA LYS A 378 -10.65 -2.49 7.38
C LYS A 378 -10.39 -1.50 8.52
N MET A 379 -11.26 -0.51 8.72
CA MET A 379 -11.14 0.50 9.77
C MET A 379 -11.97 0.15 11.02
N THR A 380 -11.51 0.61 12.18
CA THR A 380 -12.20 0.41 13.48
C THR A 380 -12.90 1.66 14.00
N ILE A 381 -13.19 2.62 13.12
CA ILE A 381 -13.84 3.88 13.46
C ILE A 381 -15.35 3.75 13.28
N ASP A 382 -16.15 3.86 14.35
CA ASP A 382 -17.61 3.82 14.16
C ASP A 382 -18.08 4.99 13.31
N GLY A 383 -19.03 4.71 12.41
CA GLY A 383 -19.57 5.65 11.43
C GLY A 383 -18.89 5.56 10.07
N ILE A 384 -17.72 4.93 9.97
CA ILE A 384 -17.13 4.51 8.69
C ILE A 384 -17.70 3.13 8.33
N GLY A 385 -18.35 3.04 7.19
CA GLY A 385 -18.97 1.84 6.64
C GLY A 385 -18.02 1.01 5.78
N ASN A 386 -18.47 -0.20 5.44
CA ASN A 386 -17.66 -1.15 4.65
C ASN A 386 -17.51 -0.77 3.17
N GLN A 387 -18.38 0.11 2.66
CA GLN A 387 -18.30 0.61 1.29
C GLN A 387 -17.41 1.85 1.17
N ASP A 388 -17.15 2.53 2.28
CA ASP A 388 -16.33 3.74 2.26
C ASP A 388 -14.90 3.40 1.83
N ILE A 389 -14.42 4.15 0.84
CA ILE A 389 -13.08 4.09 0.30
C ILE A 389 -12.52 5.49 0.28
N TYR A 390 -11.27 5.64 0.70
CA TYR A 390 -10.63 6.94 0.85
C TYR A 390 -9.33 7.01 0.08
N MET A 391 -9.03 8.19 -0.45
CA MET A 391 -7.65 8.66 -0.57
C MET A 391 -7.43 9.65 0.57
N LEU A 392 -6.52 9.31 1.48
CA LEU A 392 -6.06 10.18 2.55
C LEU A 392 -4.83 10.95 2.09
N GLY A 393 -4.59 12.13 2.66
CA GLY A 393 -3.47 12.97 2.31
C GLY A 393 -2.96 13.84 3.45
N TYR A 394 -1.66 14.07 3.42
CA TYR A 394 -0.90 14.76 4.45
C TYR A 394 0.14 15.67 3.82
N THR A 395 0.52 16.73 4.53
CA THR A 395 1.56 17.65 4.07
C THR A 395 2.63 17.92 5.11
N SER A 396 3.85 18.15 4.64
CA SER A 396 5.00 18.56 5.45
C SER A 396 5.85 19.60 4.72
N ASN A 397 6.72 20.28 5.47
CA ASN A 397 7.76 21.12 4.87
C ASN A 397 9.03 20.29 4.54
N SER A 398 9.09 19.02 4.94
CA SER A 398 10.23 18.13 4.74
C SER A 398 9.76 16.73 4.33
N LEU A 399 10.52 16.03 3.47
CA LEU A 399 10.22 14.67 3.03
C LEU A 399 9.98 13.72 4.21
N THR A 400 10.79 13.86 5.27
CA THR A 400 10.79 13.00 6.46
C THR A 400 9.87 13.49 7.59
N GLY A 401 8.95 14.41 7.27
CA GLY A 401 7.94 14.90 8.20
C GLY A 401 8.42 15.98 9.19
N PRO A 402 7.62 16.27 10.23
CA PRO A 402 6.34 15.64 10.55
C PRO A 402 5.25 16.01 9.54
N TYR A 403 4.33 15.08 9.29
CA TYR A 403 3.19 15.25 8.40
C TYR A 403 1.94 15.69 9.17
N LYS A 404 1.17 16.60 8.58
CA LYS A 404 -0.13 17.05 9.10
C LYS A 404 -1.24 16.70 8.12
N PRO A 405 -2.45 16.37 8.60
CA PRO A 405 -3.54 16.00 7.70
C PRO A 405 -3.97 17.17 6.81
N LEU A 406 -4.13 16.91 5.51
CA LEU A 406 -4.82 17.83 4.60
C LEU A 406 -6.29 17.94 5.00
N ASN A 407 -6.91 19.08 4.70
CA ASN A 407 -8.34 19.31 4.99
C ASN A 407 -8.71 19.06 6.46
N LYS A 408 -7.75 19.25 7.38
CA LYS A 408 -7.80 19.03 8.83
C LYS A 408 -7.88 17.57 9.30
N THR A 409 -8.49 16.70 8.53
CA THR A 409 -8.78 15.30 8.91
C THR A 409 -7.94 14.28 8.17
N GLY A 410 -7.36 14.67 7.04
CA GLY A 410 -6.64 13.80 6.11
C GLY A 410 -7.46 13.43 4.89
N ILE A 411 -8.78 13.66 4.86
CA ILE A 411 -9.59 13.34 3.68
C ILE A 411 -9.12 14.11 2.46
N VAL A 412 -8.96 13.42 1.33
CA VAL A 412 -8.72 14.04 0.02
C VAL A 412 -9.79 13.57 -0.95
N LEU A 413 -10.05 12.26 -0.98
CA LEU A 413 -11.15 11.65 -1.73
C LEU A 413 -11.94 10.68 -0.87
N HIS A 414 -13.23 10.58 -1.13
CA HIS A 414 -14.17 9.61 -0.58
C HIS A 414 -15.10 9.12 -1.69
N GLN A 415 -15.34 7.82 -1.71
CA GLN A 415 -16.39 7.17 -2.49
C GLN A 415 -16.97 6.00 -1.70
N ASP A 416 -18.23 5.68 -1.92
CA ASP A 416 -18.99 4.65 -1.19
C ASP A 416 -19.85 3.80 -2.12
N LEU A 417 -19.46 3.69 -3.39
CA LEU A 417 -20.20 2.93 -4.40
C LEU A 417 -20.31 1.45 -3.99
N ASN A 418 -21.41 0.83 -4.43
CA ASN A 418 -21.57 -0.61 -4.29
C ASN A 418 -20.41 -1.32 -5.02
N PRO A 419 -19.75 -2.34 -4.42
CA PRO A 419 -18.72 -3.12 -5.11
C PRO A 419 -19.16 -3.77 -6.44
N TYR A 420 -20.47 -3.92 -6.66
CA TYR A 420 -21.08 -4.37 -7.92
C TYR A 420 -21.57 -3.23 -8.83
N ASP A 421 -21.10 -2.01 -8.61
CA ASP A 421 -21.28 -0.90 -9.55
C ASP A 421 -20.14 -0.95 -10.59
N ILE A 422 -20.47 -0.86 -11.88
CA ILE A 422 -19.45 -0.86 -12.96
C ILE A 422 -18.51 0.33 -12.79
N THR A 423 -18.99 1.46 -12.25
CA THR A 423 -18.20 2.66 -12.00
C THR A 423 -17.45 2.64 -10.66
N TRP A 424 -17.54 1.55 -9.89
CA TRP A 424 -16.74 1.36 -8.68
C TRP A 424 -15.25 1.51 -9.01
N ASN A 425 -14.50 2.24 -8.19
CA ASN A 425 -13.11 2.60 -8.47
C ASN A 425 -12.22 2.54 -7.24
N TYR A 426 -10.95 2.24 -7.43
CA TYR A 426 -9.99 2.08 -6.33
C TYR A 426 -8.56 2.39 -6.77
N ALA A 427 -7.64 2.39 -5.79
CA ALA A 427 -6.24 2.70 -5.96
C ALA A 427 -6.01 4.09 -6.57
N HIS A 428 -6.71 5.09 -6.01
CA HIS A 428 -6.56 6.49 -6.40
C HIS A 428 -5.10 6.95 -6.25
N TYR A 429 -4.56 7.59 -7.29
CA TYR A 429 -3.16 8.02 -7.35
C TYR A 429 -3.05 9.43 -7.94
N ALA A 430 -2.47 10.35 -7.17
CA ALA A 430 -2.28 11.75 -7.56
C ALA A 430 -0.96 11.97 -8.33
N ILE A 431 -1.04 12.43 -9.57
CA ILE A 431 0.10 12.66 -10.45
C ILE A 431 0.35 14.18 -10.55
N PRO A 432 1.46 14.71 -10.02
CA PRO A 432 1.77 16.13 -10.14
C PRO A 432 1.94 16.53 -11.61
N GLN A 433 1.53 17.75 -11.92
CA GLN A 433 1.60 18.33 -13.25
C GLN A 433 2.57 19.51 -13.23
N ALA A 434 3.33 19.69 -14.31
CA ALA A 434 4.21 20.84 -14.45
C ALA A 434 3.39 22.15 -14.41
N ASP A 435 3.88 23.15 -13.69
CA ASP A 435 3.35 24.52 -13.65
C ASP A 435 1.84 24.65 -13.32
N SER A 436 1.27 23.68 -12.59
CA SER A 436 -0.16 23.68 -12.24
C SER A 436 -0.39 23.53 -10.74
N ASP A 437 -1.46 24.13 -10.24
CA ASP A 437 -1.99 23.86 -8.89
C ASP A 437 -2.83 22.58 -8.82
N ASN A 438 -3.14 21.99 -9.98
CA ASN A 438 -3.91 20.78 -10.07
C ASN A 438 -3.01 19.57 -10.28
N VAL A 439 -3.43 18.44 -9.74
CA VAL A 439 -2.86 17.13 -10.03
C VAL A 439 -3.92 16.28 -10.69
N VAL A 440 -3.49 15.36 -11.54
CA VAL A 440 -4.37 14.37 -12.17
C VAL A 440 -4.50 13.18 -11.22
N VAL A 441 -5.71 12.77 -10.92
CA VAL A 441 -5.99 11.56 -10.16
C VAL A 441 -6.37 10.45 -11.12
N THR A 442 -5.59 9.38 -11.10
CA THR A 442 -5.93 8.11 -11.76
C THR A 442 -6.47 7.12 -10.75
N SER A 443 -7.18 6.12 -11.23
CA SER A 443 -7.66 4.95 -10.49
C SER A 443 -7.98 3.86 -11.50
N TYR A 444 -8.18 2.62 -11.05
CA TYR A 444 -8.89 1.65 -11.88
C TYR A 444 -10.39 1.70 -11.60
N MET A 445 -11.18 1.21 -12.55
CA MET A 445 -12.63 1.14 -12.50
C MET A 445 -13.10 -0.27 -12.78
N THR A 446 -14.25 -0.64 -12.21
CA THR A 446 -14.84 -1.97 -12.17
C THR A 446 -14.02 -2.94 -11.33
N ASN A 447 -14.67 -3.65 -10.41
CA ASN A 447 -13.99 -4.58 -9.52
C ASN A 447 -13.52 -5.85 -10.25
N ARG A 448 -12.39 -6.42 -9.82
CA ARG A 448 -11.74 -7.57 -10.48
C ARG A 448 -12.63 -8.81 -10.44
N GLY A 449 -12.78 -9.48 -11.58
CA GLY A 449 -13.50 -10.75 -11.70
C GLY A 449 -15.01 -10.70 -11.45
N TYR A 450 -15.61 -9.50 -11.29
CA TYR A 450 -17.02 -9.37 -10.92
C TYR A 450 -17.98 -9.52 -12.11
N PHE A 451 -17.54 -9.12 -13.30
CA PHE A 451 -18.39 -9.11 -14.49
C PHE A 451 -17.76 -9.87 -15.66
N GLU A 452 -18.60 -10.56 -16.42
CA GLU A 452 -18.18 -11.34 -17.59
C GLU A 452 -17.68 -10.43 -18.72
N ASP A 453 -18.35 -9.31 -18.99
CA ASP A 453 -18.04 -8.42 -20.11
C ASP A 453 -17.30 -7.14 -19.69
N ASN A 454 -17.41 -6.71 -18.43
CA ASN A 454 -16.75 -5.51 -17.90
C ASN A 454 -15.53 -5.90 -17.09
N LYS A 455 -14.34 -5.59 -17.61
CA LYS A 455 -13.07 -5.86 -16.92
C LYS A 455 -12.68 -4.70 -16.05
N SER A 456 -11.83 -4.97 -15.06
CA SER A 456 -11.05 -3.90 -14.43
C SER A 456 -10.30 -3.16 -15.52
N THR A 457 -10.50 -1.84 -15.58
CA THR A 457 -10.01 -0.96 -16.65
C THR A 457 -9.49 0.33 -16.05
N PHE A 458 -8.84 1.18 -16.85
CA PHE A 458 -8.52 2.53 -16.40
C PHE A 458 -9.81 3.32 -16.17
N ALA A 459 -9.95 3.93 -14.99
CA ALA A 459 -11.03 4.89 -14.75
C ALA A 459 -10.81 6.16 -15.59
N PRO A 460 -11.88 6.89 -15.95
CA PRO A 460 -11.76 8.29 -16.33
C PRO A 460 -11.00 9.04 -15.24
N SER A 461 -9.88 9.66 -15.62
CA SER A 461 -9.10 10.43 -14.65
C SER A 461 -9.82 11.74 -14.34
N PHE A 462 -9.43 12.44 -13.29
CA PHE A 462 -9.98 13.76 -12.97
C PHE A 462 -8.97 14.62 -12.24
N GLN A 463 -9.27 15.89 -11.99
CA GLN A 463 -8.33 16.78 -11.32
C GLN A 463 -8.73 17.08 -9.88
N ILE A 464 -7.73 17.17 -9.02
CA ILE A 464 -7.86 17.81 -7.70
C ILE A 464 -6.92 19.01 -7.65
N ASN A 465 -7.41 20.12 -7.09
CA ASN A 465 -6.59 21.27 -6.77
C ASN A 465 -5.88 21.03 -5.43
N ILE A 466 -4.61 21.40 -5.34
CA ILE A 466 -3.83 21.34 -4.10
C ILE A 466 -3.25 22.72 -3.83
N LYS A 467 -3.58 23.30 -2.67
CA LYS A 467 -3.04 24.59 -2.24
C LYS A 467 -2.81 24.64 -0.74
N GLY A 468 -1.54 24.68 -0.35
CA GLY A 468 -1.16 24.69 1.06
C GLY A 468 -1.63 23.41 1.75
N GLU A 469 -2.48 23.53 2.78
CA GLU A 469 -3.00 22.40 3.56
C GLU A 469 -4.41 21.95 3.12
N LYS A 470 -4.85 22.37 1.93
CA LYS A 470 -6.19 22.09 1.40
C LYS A 470 -6.14 21.43 0.04
N THR A 471 -7.12 20.57 -0.20
CA THR A 471 -7.41 20.03 -1.53
C THR A 471 -8.90 20.18 -1.85
N SER A 472 -9.24 20.14 -3.13
CA SER A 472 -10.61 20.00 -3.57
C SER A 472 -10.68 19.41 -4.97
N VAL A 473 -11.60 18.48 -5.21
CA VAL A 473 -11.96 18.02 -6.55
C VAL A 473 -12.33 19.22 -7.42
N VAL A 474 -11.69 19.32 -8.58
CA VAL A 474 -11.98 20.38 -9.55
C VAL A 474 -13.31 20.04 -10.22
N LYS A 475 -14.25 20.98 -10.20
CA LYS A 475 -15.57 20.80 -10.79
C LYS A 475 -15.46 20.53 -12.30
N ASP A 476 -16.26 19.60 -12.80
CA ASP A 476 -16.38 19.26 -14.23
C ASP A 476 -15.01 18.92 -14.88
N SER A 477 -14.13 18.24 -14.13
CA SER A 477 -12.75 17.94 -14.53
C SER A 477 -12.49 16.48 -14.91
N ILE A 478 -13.55 15.70 -15.20
CA ILE A 478 -13.40 14.34 -15.71
C ILE A 478 -12.67 14.41 -17.05
N LEU A 479 -11.64 13.58 -17.18
CA LEU A 479 -10.75 13.41 -18.32
C LEU A 479 -11.02 12.05 -18.97
N GLU A 480 -10.26 11.73 -20.03
CA GLU A 480 -10.35 10.42 -20.68
C GLU A 480 -9.92 9.28 -19.75
N GLN A 481 -10.35 8.05 -20.07
CA GLN A 481 -9.94 6.84 -19.34
C GLN A 481 -8.43 6.65 -19.38
N GLY A 482 -7.81 6.63 -18.19
CA GLY A 482 -6.36 6.49 -18.04
C GLY A 482 -5.54 7.71 -18.45
N GLN A 483 -6.14 8.89 -18.62
CA GLN A 483 -5.38 10.10 -18.91
C GLN A 483 -4.49 10.51 -17.73
N ILE A 484 -3.18 10.50 -17.91
CA ILE A 484 -2.20 10.76 -16.84
C ILE A 484 -1.64 12.20 -16.78
N THR A 485 -1.97 13.03 -17.78
CA THR A 485 -1.52 14.43 -17.87
C THR A 485 -2.68 15.35 -18.22
N ALA A 486 -2.70 16.54 -17.61
CA ALA A 486 -3.62 17.62 -17.97
C ALA A 486 -2.93 18.59 -18.95
N LYS A 487 -3.70 19.14 -19.90
CA LYS A 487 -3.22 20.16 -20.85
C LYS A 487 -3.07 21.53 -20.23
#